data_AF-A0A1F5EI84-F1
#
_entry.id   AF-A0A1F5EI84-F1
#
_cell.length_a   1.000
_cell.length_b   1.000
_cell.length_c   1.000
_cell.angle_alpha   90.00
_cell.angle_beta   90.00
_cell.angle_gamma   90.00
#
_symmetry.space_group_name_H-M   'P 1'
#
loop_
_entity.id
_entity.type
_entity.pdbx_description
1 polymer ?
#
loop_
_entity_poly.entity_id
_entity_poly.type
_entity_poly.pdbx_seq_one_letter_code
_entity_poly.pdbx_strand_id
1 'polypeptide(L)'
;MKSKKVTPLEALRIFYISNELLGSIFKIPQKHMKNKLPKAVKEIVKKSKKLSLKELSKYDFGAYHKKADARYEGYLNSTWKLEEIDLKDCGAWPRMGGLPDVATKGSILDTVNFIKPYLEDKNKLTLRTSRVLYIEEMMKYADEIVKYIPIIVMKGGVIRNKLRRASLRKGYKKCKYDIDDGNHRVLAYGMLGNTKIQALVGTRTGKKNFLK
;
A
#
# COMPACT_ATOMS: atom_id res chain seq x y z
N MET A 1 19.32 9.41 11.01
CA MET A 1 19.64 8.76 9.72
C MET A 1 19.49 9.77 8.59
N LYS A 2 20.50 9.94 7.74
CA LYS A 2 20.36 10.76 6.52
C LYS A 2 19.31 10.14 5.62
N SER A 3 18.33 10.95 5.24
CA SER A 3 17.31 10.67 4.23
C SER A 3 17.90 10.01 2.97
N LYS A 4 17.71 8.70 2.77
CA LYS A 4 18.09 8.06 1.50
C LYS A 4 17.10 8.50 0.42
N LYS A 5 17.57 9.30 -0.55
CA LYS A 5 16.79 9.62 -1.75
C LYS A 5 16.60 8.33 -2.55
N VAL A 6 15.38 8.08 -2.98
CA VAL A 6 15.00 6.92 -3.80
C VAL A 6 14.62 7.45 -5.18
N THR A 7 15.08 6.80 -6.24
CA THR A 7 14.74 7.16 -7.61
C THR A 7 13.31 6.68 -7.95
N PRO A 8 12.63 7.29 -8.93
CA PRO A 8 11.36 6.78 -9.42
C PRO A 8 11.42 5.30 -9.87
N LEU A 9 12.52 4.90 -10.51
CA LEU A 9 12.72 3.51 -10.93
C LEU A 9 12.80 2.55 -9.74
N GLU A 10 13.48 2.94 -8.66
CA GLU A 10 13.50 2.14 -7.43
C GLU A 10 12.13 2.07 -6.76
N ALA A 11 11.35 3.16 -6.77
CA ALA A 11 9.97 3.14 -6.27
C ALA A 11 9.09 2.14 -7.04
N LEU A 12 9.22 2.12 -8.37
CA LEU A 12 8.55 1.14 -9.24
C LEU A 12 8.99 -0.30 -8.94
N ARG A 13 10.29 -0.51 -8.70
CA ARG A 13 10.79 -1.83 -8.29
C ARG A 13 10.23 -2.24 -6.94
N ILE A 14 10.11 -1.34 -5.96
CA ILE A 14 9.50 -1.65 -4.66
C ILE A 14 8.02 -2.05 -4.83
N PHE A 15 7.27 -1.35 -5.69
CA PHE A 15 5.90 -1.73 -6.04
C PHE A 15 5.84 -3.14 -6.64
N TYR A 16 6.71 -3.44 -7.61
CA TYR A 16 6.84 -4.77 -8.20
C TYR A 16 7.17 -5.84 -7.14
N ILE A 17 8.18 -5.60 -6.30
CA ILE A 17 8.63 -6.54 -5.26
C ILE A 17 7.48 -6.83 -4.29
N SER A 18 6.71 -5.80 -3.92
CA SER A 18 5.53 -5.91 -3.04
C SER A 18 4.51 -6.89 -3.60
N ASN A 19 4.12 -6.73 -4.87
CA ASN A 19 3.12 -7.57 -5.51
C ASN A 19 3.60 -9.02 -5.68
N GLU A 20 4.82 -9.25 -6.16
CA GLU A 20 5.37 -10.60 -6.30
C GLU A 20 5.46 -11.29 -4.92
N LEU A 21 5.84 -10.54 -3.88
CA LEU A 21 5.93 -11.10 -2.54
C LEU A 21 4.54 -11.51 -2.03
N LEU A 22 3.52 -10.66 -2.18
CA LEU A 22 2.16 -10.98 -1.75
C LEU A 22 1.62 -12.27 -2.41
N GLY A 23 1.98 -12.55 -3.66
CA GLY A 23 1.62 -13.80 -4.34
C GLY A 23 2.29 -15.06 -3.76
N SER A 24 3.39 -14.89 -3.04
CA SER A 24 4.15 -16.00 -2.44
C SER A 24 3.94 -16.15 -0.93
N ILE A 25 3.55 -15.07 -0.22
CA ILE A 25 3.63 -15.02 1.24
C ILE A 25 2.69 -16.02 1.92
N PHE A 26 1.47 -16.17 1.43
CA PHE A 26 0.50 -17.12 1.98
C PHE A 26 0.88 -18.59 1.73
N LYS A 27 1.89 -18.84 0.88
CA LYS A 27 2.45 -20.19 0.65
C LYS A 27 3.59 -20.51 1.63
N ILE A 28 4.05 -19.54 2.42
CA ILE A 28 5.10 -19.74 3.41
C ILE A 28 4.42 -19.98 4.77
N PRO A 29 4.58 -21.18 5.37
CA PRO A 29 4.06 -21.42 6.72
C PRO A 29 4.67 -20.44 7.71
N GLN A 30 3.86 -19.91 8.63
CA GLN A 30 4.26 -18.85 9.58
C GLN A 30 5.56 -19.20 10.34
N LYS A 31 5.69 -20.45 10.80
CA LYS A 31 6.90 -20.95 11.51
C LYS A 31 8.19 -20.87 10.70
N HIS A 32 8.10 -20.76 9.37
CA HIS A 32 9.25 -20.67 8.47
C HIS A 32 9.50 -19.27 7.92
N MET A 33 8.67 -18.28 8.29
CA MET A 33 8.72 -16.92 7.75
C MET A 33 10.10 -16.28 7.92
N LYS A 34 10.66 -16.30 9.13
CA LYS A 34 11.97 -15.70 9.43
C LYS A 34 13.11 -16.23 8.54
N ASN A 35 13.02 -17.48 8.11
CA ASN A 35 14.08 -18.13 7.33
C ASN A 35 13.82 -18.11 5.82
N LYS A 36 12.55 -18.24 5.40
CA LYS A 36 12.17 -18.33 3.98
C LYS A 36 11.88 -16.95 3.37
N LEU A 37 11.35 -16.00 4.14
CA LEU A 37 11.02 -14.67 3.64
C LEU A 37 12.26 -13.91 3.13
N PRO A 38 13.39 -13.83 3.85
CA PRO A 38 14.57 -13.12 3.35
C PRO A 38 15.06 -13.67 2.01
N LYS A 39 15.00 -15.00 1.84
CA LYS A 39 15.39 -15.68 0.60
C LYS A 39 14.44 -15.31 -0.54
N ALA A 40 13.13 -15.36 -0.29
CA ALA A 40 12.13 -14.96 -1.28
C ALA A 40 12.29 -13.51 -1.70
N VAL A 41 12.43 -12.58 -0.74
CA VAL A 41 12.68 -11.16 -1.01
C VAL A 41 13.95 -10.97 -1.84
N LYS A 42 15.05 -11.64 -1.48
CA LYS A 42 16.33 -11.54 -2.20
C LYS A 42 16.20 -11.96 -3.67
N GLU A 43 15.50 -13.05 -3.95
CA GLU A 43 15.28 -13.52 -5.32
C GLU A 43 14.39 -12.56 -6.12
N ILE A 44 13.31 -12.06 -5.53
CA ILE A 44 12.42 -11.08 -6.17
C ILE A 44 13.18 -9.77 -6.44
N VAL A 45 14.01 -9.30 -5.50
CA VAL A 45 14.87 -8.13 -5.69
C VAL A 45 15.84 -8.35 -6.85
N LYS A 46 16.49 -9.52 -6.92
CA LYS A 46 17.41 -9.88 -8.02
C LYS A 46 16.68 -9.87 -9.38
N LYS A 47 15.45 -10.39 -9.43
CA LYS A 47 14.58 -10.33 -10.62
C LYS A 47 14.23 -8.89 -11.00
N SER A 48 13.80 -8.07 -10.04
CA SER A 48 13.40 -6.67 -10.28
C SER A 48 14.50 -5.79 -10.86
N LYS A 49 15.77 -6.09 -10.54
CA LYS A 49 16.93 -5.36 -11.07
C LYS A 49 17.15 -5.60 -12.57
N LYS A 50 16.71 -6.76 -13.08
CA LYS A 50 16.83 -7.14 -14.48
C LYS A 50 15.70 -6.57 -15.35
N LEU A 51 14.61 -6.13 -14.74
CA LEU A 51 13.47 -5.56 -15.45
C LEU A 51 13.77 -4.14 -15.90
N SER A 52 13.46 -3.89 -17.17
CA SER A 52 13.44 -2.56 -17.77
C SER A 52 12.27 -1.74 -17.23
N LEU A 53 12.34 -0.42 -17.44
CA LEU A 53 11.25 0.48 -17.09
C LEU A 53 9.93 0.11 -17.80
N LYS A 54 10.01 -0.31 -19.07
CA LYS A 54 8.86 -0.75 -19.88
C LYS A 54 8.23 -2.04 -19.36
N GLU A 55 9.00 -2.94 -18.75
CA GLU A 55 8.46 -4.15 -18.13
C GLU A 55 7.82 -3.84 -16.79
N LEU A 56 8.46 -3.00 -15.97
CA LEU A 56 7.89 -2.55 -14.70
C LEU A 56 6.59 -1.75 -14.90
N SER A 57 6.48 -0.97 -15.97
CA SER A 57 5.25 -0.20 -16.28
C SER A 57 4.07 -1.06 -16.73
N LYS A 58 4.33 -2.30 -17.17
CA LYS A 58 3.28 -3.26 -17.55
C LYS A 58 2.75 -4.05 -16.36
N TYR A 59 3.43 -3.99 -15.22
CA TYR A 59 3.06 -4.74 -14.03
C TYR A 59 1.82 -4.08 -13.40
N ASP A 60 0.79 -4.90 -13.16
CA ASP A 60 -0.60 -4.55 -12.83
C ASP A 60 -0.78 -3.26 -12.00
N PHE A 61 -0.83 -2.12 -12.70
CA PHE A 61 -1.36 -0.86 -12.15
C PHE A 61 -2.90 -0.81 -12.24
N GLY A 62 -3.53 -1.89 -12.73
CA GLY A 62 -4.96 -2.09 -12.82
C GLY A 62 -5.45 -2.14 -14.27
N ALA A 63 -6.26 -3.15 -14.59
CA ALA A 63 -7.04 -3.29 -15.83
C ALA A 63 -8.03 -2.12 -16.10
N TYR A 64 -8.06 -1.09 -15.26
CA TYR A 64 -8.98 0.06 -15.37
C TYR A 64 -8.44 1.22 -16.22
N HIS A 65 -7.18 1.20 -16.66
CA HIS A 65 -6.56 2.34 -17.34
C HIS A 65 -5.86 1.92 -18.65
N LYS A 66 -6.64 1.87 -19.75
CA LYS A 66 -6.15 1.66 -21.13
C LYS A 66 -5.21 2.77 -21.67
N LYS A 67 -4.94 3.81 -20.88
CA LYS A 67 -3.97 4.88 -21.19
C LYS A 67 -2.87 4.81 -20.14
N ALA A 68 -1.61 5.01 -20.56
CA ALA A 68 -0.42 5.08 -19.71
C ALA A 68 -0.79 5.53 -18.29
N ASP A 69 -0.68 4.59 -17.35
CA ASP A 69 -1.43 4.64 -16.10
C ASP A 69 -1.13 5.94 -15.32
N ALA A 70 -2.16 6.70 -14.96
CA ALA A 70 -2.02 7.93 -14.18
C ALA A 70 -1.38 7.70 -12.80
N ARG A 71 -1.33 6.43 -12.36
CA ARG A 71 -0.55 5.93 -11.23
C ARG A 71 0.94 5.81 -11.57
N TYR A 72 1.29 5.19 -12.70
CA TYR A 72 2.66 5.08 -13.20
C TYR A 72 3.31 6.45 -13.45
N GLU A 73 2.62 7.37 -14.14
CA GLU A 73 3.09 8.76 -14.27
C GLU A 73 3.26 9.42 -12.91
N GLY A 74 2.50 8.97 -11.91
CA GLY A 74 2.66 9.39 -10.53
C GLY A 74 3.96 9.04 -9.89
N TYR A 75 4.49 7.87 -10.23
CA TYR A 75 5.78 7.45 -9.73
C TYR A 75 6.91 8.21 -10.39
N LEU A 76 6.85 8.39 -11.70
CA LEU A 76 7.86 9.14 -12.46
C LEU A 76 7.90 10.64 -12.08
N ASN A 77 6.75 11.23 -11.77
CA ASN A 77 6.63 12.66 -11.43
C ASN A 77 6.63 12.93 -9.91
N SER A 78 7.36 12.12 -9.15
CA SER A 78 7.51 12.31 -7.71
C SER A 78 8.96 12.15 -7.28
N THR A 79 9.36 12.92 -6.27
CA THR A 79 10.53 12.59 -5.48
C THR A 79 10.16 11.55 -4.44
N TRP A 80 11.05 10.61 -4.17
CA TRP A 80 10.82 9.53 -3.23
C TRP A 80 11.82 9.53 -2.10
N LYS A 81 11.34 9.26 -0.89
CA LYS A 81 12.14 9.19 0.32
C LYS A 81 11.57 8.16 1.27
N LEU A 82 12.44 7.44 1.96
CA LEU A 82 12.06 6.56 3.04
C LEU A 82 11.86 7.38 4.32
N GLU A 83 10.68 7.29 4.93
CA GLU A 83 10.32 8.00 6.16
C GLU A 83 9.57 7.08 7.12
N GLU A 84 9.71 7.30 8.42
CA GLU A 84 8.77 6.77 9.40
C GLU A 84 7.56 7.71 9.45
N ILE A 85 6.35 7.14 9.35
CA ILE A 85 5.09 7.90 9.35
C ILE A 85 4.09 7.31 10.34
N ASP A 86 3.21 8.17 10.86
CA ASP A 86 2.13 7.77 11.78
C ASP A 86 0.93 7.22 10.99
N LEU A 87 0.36 6.11 11.43
CA LEU A 87 -0.80 5.49 10.78
C LEU A 87 -2.06 6.35 10.88
N LYS A 88 -2.16 7.25 11.87
CA LYS A 88 -3.27 8.21 11.98
C LYS A 88 -3.24 9.26 10.86
N ASP A 89 -2.08 9.48 10.25
CA ASP A 89 -1.86 10.42 9.16
C ASP A 89 -2.06 9.78 7.77
N CYS A 90 -2.27 8.46 7.73
CA CYS A 90 -2.34 7.66 6.50
C CYS A 90 -3.78 7.31 6.15
N GLY A 91 -4.27 7.80 5.01
CA GLY A 91 -5.57 7.43 4.47
C GLY A 91 -5.52 6.09 3.74
N ALA A 92 -6.43 5.17 4.09
CA ALA A 92 -6.68 3.96 3.32
C ALA A 92 -7.13 4.29 1.88
N TRP A 93 -6.91 3.38 0.93
CA TRP A 93 -7.49 3.49 -0.39
C TRP A 93 -9.04 3.41 -0.30
N PRO A 94 -9.78 4.31 -0.96
CA PRO A 94 -11.24 4.27 -0.97
C PRO A 94 -11.81 2.91 -1.37
N ARG A 95 -12.65 2.33 -0.52
CA ARG A 95 -13.24 0.98 -0.69
C ARG A 95 -12.21 -0.13 -0.89
N MET A 96 -11.01 0.00 -0.31
CA MET A 96 -9.96 -1.00 -0.35
C MET A 96 -10.53 -2.41 -0.11
N GLY A 97 -10.26 -3.32 -1.05
CA GLY A 97 -10.66 -4.72 -0.95
C GLY A 97 -12.17 -4.96 -0.93
N GLY A 98 -12.98 -3.98 -1.34
CA GLY A 98 -14.44 -4.06 -1.35
C GLY A 98 -15.12 -3.56 -0.07
N LEU A 99 -14.36 -3.07 0.91
CA LEU A 99 -14.91 -2.48 2.14
C LEU A 99 -15.85 -1.30 1.83
N PRO A 100 -16.84 -1.02 2.70
CA PRO A 100 -17.73 0.10 2.49
C PRO A 100 -17.00 1.44 2.64
N ASP A 101 -17.53 2.50 2.01
CA ASP A 101 -16.95 3.85 2.06
C ASP A 101 -16.69 4.30 3.50
N VAL A 102 -17.63 4.03 4.43
CA VAL A 102 -17.52 4.40 5.85
C VAL A 102 -16.27 3.83 6.52
N ALA A 103 -15.86 2.60 6.16
CA ALA A 103 -14.69 1.94 6.73
C ALA A 103 -13.38 2.62 6.29
N THR A 104 -13.35 3.17 5.07
CA THR A 104 -12.13 3.73 4.45
C THR A 104 -12.18 5.25 4.35
N LYS A 105 -13.16 5.89 5.01
CA LYS A 105 -13.38 7.33 4.96
C LYS A 105 -12.23 8.13 5.57
N GLY A 106 -11.57 7.57 6.58
CA GLY A 106 -10.59 8.25 7.41
C GLY A 106 -9.18 7.69 7.28
N SER A 107 -8.43 7.75 8.38
CA SER A 107 -7.09 7.18 8.50
C SER A 107 -7.12 5.65 8.57
N ILE A 108 -5.94 5.02 8.58
CA ILE A 108 -5.82 3.59 8.86
C ILE A 108 -6.35 3.26 10.26
N LEU A 109 -6.12 4.11 11.26
CA LEU A 109 -6.65 3.88 12.60
C LEU A 109 -8.18 3.98 12.64
N ASP A 110 -8.77 4.90 11.88
CA ASP A 110 -10.23 4.95 11.70
C ASP A 110 -10.74 3.63 11.08
N THR A 111 -10.02 3.09 10.08
CA THR A 111 -10.36 1.79 9.48
C THR A 111 -10.18 0.62 10.44
N VAL A 112 -9.10 0.59 11.24
CA VAL A 112 -8.87 -0.41 12.31
C VAL A 112 -10.06 -0.44 13.27
N ASN A 113 -10.44 0.73 13.79
CA ASN A 113 -11.55 0.85 14.74
C ASN A 113 -12.88 0.41 14.13
N PHE A 114 -13.09 0.68 12.84
CA PHE A 114 -14.27 0.20 12.13
C PHE A 114 -14.29 -1.33 12.00
N ILE A 115 -13.17 -1.96 11.64
CA ILE A 115 -13.15 -3.39 11.33
C ILE A 115 -13.01 -4.28 12.57
N LYS A 116 -12.44 -3.77 13.67
CA LYS A 116 -12.14 -4.54 14.89
C LYS A 116 -13.34 -5.32 15.44
N PRO A 117 -14.57 -4.75 15.54
CA PRO A 117 -15.73 -5.50 16.04
C PRO A 117 -16.12 -6.71 15.18
N TYR A 118 -15.78 -6.73 13.89
CA TYR A 118 -16.07 -7.86 12.99
C TYR A 118 -15.05 -9.01 13.12
N LEU A 119 -13.87 -8.74 13.67
CA LEU A 119 -12.88 -9.77 14.02
C LEU A 119 -13.24 -10.43 15.36
N GLU A 120 -13.75 -9.64 16.30
CA GLU A 120 -14.19 -10.11 17.62
C GLU A 120 -15.46 -10.96 17.52
N ASP A 121 -16.38 -10.62 16.61
CA ASP A 121 -17.62 -11.36 16.36
C ASP A 121 -17.85 -11.57 14.86
N LYS A 122 -17.46 -12.76 14.40
CA LYS A 122 -17.54 -13.15 12.98
C LYS A 122 -19.00 -13.27 12.50
N ASN A 123 -19.99 -13.37 13.38
CA ASN A 123 -21.40 -13.40 12.98
C ASN A 123 -21.90 -12.06 12.43
N LYS A 124 -21.18 -10.96 12.69
CA LYS A 124 -21.47 -9.63 12.15
C LYS A 124 -20.93 -9.43 10.73
N LEU A 125 -20.18 -10.39 10.20
CA LEU A 125 -19.62 -10.30 8.86
C LEU A 125 -20.72 -10.32 7.80
N THR A 126 -20.56 -9.47 6.79
CA THR A 126 -21.40 -9.41 5.60
C THR A 126 -20.51 -9.54 4.37
N LEU A 127 -21.08 -9.71 3.18
CA LEU A 127 -20.31 -9.67 1.93
C LEU A 127 -19.45 -8.40 1.81
N ARG A 128 -19.95 -7.26 2.30
CA ARG A 128 -19.24 -5.96 2.26
C ARG A 128 -18.11 -5.84 3.28
N THR A 129 -18.10 -6.67 4.32
CA THR A 129 -17.05 -6.68 5.36
C THR A 129 -16.20 -7.95 5.33
N SER A 130 -16.49 -8.90 4.44
CA SER A 130 -15.73 -10.16 4.25
C SER A 130 -14.22 -9.96 4.08
N ARG A 131 -13.79 -8.80 3.57
CA ARG A 131 -12.36 -8.44 3.45
C ARG A 131 -11.61 -8.49 4.79
N VAL A 132 -12.32 -8.34 5.90
CA VAL A 132 -11.76 -8.46 7.25
C VAL A 132 -11.07 -9.81 7.48
N LEU A 133 -11.58 -10.91 6.91
CA LEU A 133 -10.94 -12.23 7.02
C LEU A 133 -9.57 -12.29 6.33
N TYR A 134 -9.40 -11.58 5.21
CA TYR A 134 -8.11 -11.46 4.55
C TYR A 134 -7.13 -10.61 5.38
N ILE A 135 -7.62 -9.59 6.08
CA ILE A 135 -6.81 -8.80 7.01
C ILE A 135 -6.38 -9.65 8.20
N GLU A 136 -7.28 -10.46 8.76
CA GLU A 136 -6.98 -11.43 9.83
C GLU A 136 -5.85 -12.37 9.41
N GLU A 137 -5.93 -12.94 8.21
CA GLU A 137 -4.87 -13.81 7.69
C GLU A 137 -3.55 -13.05 7.51
N MET A 138 -3.60 -11.81 7.00
CA MET A 138 -2.43 -10.96 6.82
C MET A 138 -1.74 -10.61 8.15
N MET A 139 -2.49 -10.50 9.26
CA MET A 139 -1.91 -10.18 10.59
C MET A 139 -0.83 -11.18 11.01
N LYS A 140 -0.94 -12.46 10.62
CA LYS A 140 0.06 -13.50 10.91
C LYS A 140 1.45 -13.18 10.35
N TYR A 141 1.50 -12.32 9.34
CA TYR A 141 2.70 -12.02 8.56
C TYR A 141 3.11 -10.55 8.60
N ALA A 142 2.21 -9.66 9.01
CA ALA A 142 2.35 -8.21 8.86
C ALA A 142 3.66 -7.66 9.45
N ASP A 143 3.96 -7.98 10.72
CA ASP A 143 5.18 -7.51 11.40
C ASP A 143 6.46 -7.92 10.68
N GLU A 144 6.48 -9.11 10.08
CA GLU A 144 7.67 -9.61 9.41
C GLU A 144 7.79 -9.02 7.99
N ILE A 145 6.69 -8.90 7.24
CA ILE A 145 6.70 -8.36 5.87
C ILE A 145 7.19 -6.90 5.85
N VAL A 146 6.71 -6.06 6.77
CA VAL A 146 7.00 -4.62 6.76
C VAL A 146 8.47 -4.29 6.99
N LYS A 147 9.26 -5.23 7.54
CA LYS A 147 10.72 -5.11 7.70
C LYS A 147 11.47 -5.17 6.37
N TYR A 148 10.91 -5.85 5.36
CA TYR A 148 11.57 -6.06 4.06
C TYR A 148 11.02 -5.17 2.96
N ILE A 149 9.73 -4.86 3.01
CA ILE A 149 9.06 -4.08 1.96
C ILE A 149 8.30 -2.93 2.61
N PRO A 150 8.77 -1.67 2.46
CA PRO A 150 8.02 -0.53 2.96
C PRO A 150 6.68 -0.42 2.24
N ILE A 151 5.69 0.17 2.90
CA ILE A 151 4.46 0.59 2.22
C ILE A 151 4.75 1.78 1.32
N ILE A 152 3.93 2.00 0.29
CA ILE A 152 4.10 3.14 -0.62
C ILE A 152 2.97 4.12 -0.37
N VAL A 153 3.33 5.37 -0.09
CA VAL A 153 2.36 6.44 0.19
C VAL A 153 2.63 7.68 -0.65
N MET A 154 1.57 8.40 -0.98
CA MET A 154 1.62 9.69 -1.66
C MET A 154 1.28 10.81 -0.69
N LYS A 155 2.22 11.74 -0.50
CA LYS A 155 2.02 12.92 0.36
C LYS A 155 1.05 13.90 -0.29
N GLY A 156 0.20 14.53 0.54
CA GLY A 156 -0.72 15.59 0.11
C GLY A 156 -2.10 15.11 -0.36
N GLY A 157 -2.47 13.87 -0.04
CA GLY A 157 -3.81 13.36 -0.35
C GLY A 157 -4.08 13.16 -1.84
N VAL A 158 -3.06 12.84 -2.64
CA VAL A 158 -3.14 12.83 -4.11
C VAL A 158 -4.18 11.84 -4.65
N ILE A 159 -4.34 10.68 -4.00
CA ILE A 159 -5.25 9.63 -4.46
C ILE A 159 -6.69 10.06 -4.20
N ARG A 160 -6.98 10.52 -2.98
CA ARG A 160 -8.32 10.98 -2.59
C ARG A 160 -8.70 12.30 -3.26
N ASN A 161 -7.74 13.16 -3.57
CA ASN A 161 -7.98 14.41 -4.29
C ASN A 161 -8.33 14.19 -5.77
N LYS A 162 -7.80 13.17 -6.44
CA LYS A 162 -8.21 12.85 -7.84
C LYS A 162 -9.67 12.42 -7.93
N LEU A 163 -10.23 11.91 -6.83
CA LEU A 163 -11.62 11.53 -6.70
C LEU A 163 -12.53 12.69 -6.27
N ARG A 164 -12.06 13.95 -6.27
CA ARG A 164 -12.67 15.14 -5.63
C ARG A 164 -14.21 15.17 -5.62
N ARG A 165 -14.89 14.98 -6.76
CA ARG A 165 -16.37 15.00 -6.81
C ARG A 165 -17.03 13.80 -6.12
N ALA A 166 -16.46 12.60 -6.23
CA ALA A 166 -16.93 11.42 -5.51
C ALA A 166 -16.53 11.47 -4.03
N SER A 167 -15.29 11.86 -3.74
CA SER A 167 -14.76 11.96 -2.39
C SER A 167 -15.45 13.01 -1.53
N LEU A 168 -15.81 14.17 -2.08
CA LEU A 168 -16.59 15.19 -1.38
C LEU A 168 -18.00 14.70 -1.07
N ARG A 169 -18.71 14.12 -2.05
CA ARG A 169 -20.06 13.56 -1.85
C ARG A 169 -20.08 12.43 -0.83
N LYS A 170 -19.00 11.65 -0.74
CA LYS A 170 -18.84 10.53 0.21
C LYS A 170 -18.19 10.95 1.53
N GLY A 171 -17.74 12.20 1.64
CA GLY A 171 -17.13 12.79 2.84
C GLY A 171 -15.77 12.21 3.24
N TYR A 172 -14.95 11.72 2.30
CA TYR A 172 -13.61 11.22 2.65
C TYR A 172 -12.76 12.30 3.33
N LYS A 173 -12.19 11.99 4.48
CA LYS A 173 -11.30 12.89 5.22
C LYS A 173 -9.98 13.06 4.47
N LYS A 174 -9.47 14.29 4.46
CA LYS A 174 -8.13 14.59 3.94
C LYS A 174 -7.09 14.06 4.92
N CYS A 175 -6.25 13.14 4.45
CA CYS A 175 -5.11 12.62 5.20
C CYS A 175 -3.82 13.27 4.70
N LYS A 176 -2.78 13.29 5.54
CA LYS A 176 -1.46 13.82 5.16
C LYS A 176 -0.80 12.94 4.09
N TYR A 177 -0.99 11.63 4.21
CA TYR A 177 -0.54 10.62 3.25
C TYR A 177 -1.74 9.81 2.77
N ASP A 178 -1.76 9.43 1.50
CA ASP A 178 -2.65 8.37 0.99
C ASP A 178 -1.82 7.14 0.65
N ILE A 179 -2.28 5.96 1.05
CA ILE A 179 -1.57 4.72 0.76
C ILE A 179 -1.88 4.28 -0.67
N ASP A 180 -0.83 4.22 -1.49
CA ASP A 180 -0.90 3.72 -2.87
C ASP A 180 -0.75 2.20 -2.90
N ASP A 181 0.25 1.66 -2.18
CA ASP A 181 0.47 0.23 -2.08
C ASP A 181 0.67 -0.23 -0.62
N GLY A 182 0.18 -1.44 -0.33
CA GLY A 182 0.29 -2.05 0.99
C GLY A 182 -0.87 -1.77 1.93
N ASN A 183 -2.03 -1.32 1.42
CA ASN A 183 -3.22 -1.01 2.21
C ASN A 183 -3.64 -2.15 3.17
N HIS A 184 -3.71 -3.40 2.69
CA HIS A 184 -4.04 -4.53 3.57
C HIS A 184 -2.94 -4.84 4.60
N ARG A 185 -1.67 -4.66 4.21
CA ARG A 185 -0.50 -4.89 5.09
C ARG A 185 -0.46 -3.90 6.23
N VAL A 186 -0.63 -2.61 5.94
CA VAL A 186 -0.61 -1.56 6.97
C VAL A 186 -1.84 -1.61 7.87
N LEU A 187 -2.99 -2.02 7.33
CA LEU A 187 -4.18 -2.24 8.15
C LEU A 187 -3.98 -3.41 9.11
N ALA A 188 -3.47 -4.55 8.63
CA ALA A 188 -3.11 -5.69 9.49
C ALA A 188 -2.05 -5.32 10.54
N TYR A 189 -1.04 -4.53 10.15
CA TYR A 189 -0.01 -4.04 11.06
C TYR A 189 -0.58 -3.12 12.16
N GLY A 190 -1.54 -2.25 11.80
CA GLY A 190 -2.28 -1.42 12.76
C GLY A 190 -3.20 -2.23 13.67
N MET A 191 -3.81 -3.31 13.18
CA MET A 191 -4.61 -4.23 14.00
C MET A 191 -3.78 -4.91 15.11
N LEU A 192 -2.47 -5.06 14.91
CA LEU A 192 -1.53 -5.57 15.93
C LEU A 192 -1.14 -4.51 16.97
N GLY A 193 -1.71 -3.30 16.90
CA GLY A 193 -1.45 -2.21 17.85
C GLY A 193 -0.31 -1.27 17.46
N ASN A 194 0.35 -1.49 16.32
CA ASN A 194 1.40 -0.61 15.85
C ASN A 194 0.83 0.73 15.33
N THR A 195 1.50 1.84 15.63
CA THR A 195 1.03 3.19 15.28
C THR A 195 1.91 3.93 14.29
N LYS A 196 3.12 3.41 14.01
CA LYS A 196 4.06 4.02 13.06
C LYS A 196 4.66 2.96 12.15
N ILE A 197 4.96 3.32 10.92
CA ILE A 197 5.52 2.40 9.93
C ILE A 197 6.56 3.09 9.04
N GLN A 198 7.55 2.33 8.59
CA GLN A 198 8.46 2.79 7.54
C GLN A 198 7.76 2.75 6.18
N ALA A 199 7.73 3.89 5.51
CA ALA A 199 7.06 4.08 4.23
C ALA A 199 7.97 4.74 3.19
N LEU A 200 7.78 4.35 1.94
CA LEU A 200 8.31 5.07 0.80
C LEU A 200 7.33 6.20 0.45
N VAL A 201 7.72 7.43 0.76
CA VAL A 201 6.89 8.63 0.62
C VAL A 201 7.19 9.32 -0.72
N GLY A 202 6.17 9.37 -1.57
CA GLY A 202 6.18 10.11 -2.83
C GLY A 202 5.65 11.53 -2.65
N THR A 203 6.42 12.53 -3.09
CA THR A 203 5.98 13.93 -3.16
C THR A 203 6.00 14.39 -4.62
N ARG A 204 4.85 14.86 -5.12
CA ARG A 204 4.71 15.33 -6.50
C ARG A 204 5.61 16.53 -6.76
N THR A 205 6.34 16.52 -7.87
CA THR A 205 7.27 17.60 -8.25
C THR A 205 6.64 18.69 -9.12
N GLY A 206 5.41 18.48 -9.60
CA GLY A 206 4.75 19.40 -10.53
C GLY A 206 5.33 19.31 -11.96
N LYS A 207 4.82 18.36 -12.77
CA LYS A 207 5.02 18.13 -14.23
C LYS A 207 6.46 18.15 -14.80
N LYS A 208 6.89 17.02 -15.40
CA LYS A 208 7.48 16.97 -16.76
C LYS A 208 6.97 15.72 -17.47
N ASN A 209 6.46 15.86 -18.70
CA ASN A 209 6.18 14.72 -19.57
C ASN A 209 7.52 14.03 -19.86
N PHE A 210 7.80 12.90 -19.20
CA PHE A 210 8.99 12.06 -19.43
C PHE A 210 8.82 11.11 -20.63
N LEU A 211 7.70 11.21 -21.34
CA LEU A 211 7.42 10.52 -22.59
C LEU A 211 7.36 11.58 -23.70
N LYS A 212 8.52 11.98 -24.17
CA LYS A 212 8.71 12.35 -25.57
C LYS A 212 9.47 11.22 -26.22
#